data_AF-A0A376SBB7-F1
#
_entry.id   AF-A0A376SBB7-F1
#
_cell.length_a   1.000
_cell.length_b   1.000
_cell.length_c   1.000
_cell.angle_alpha   90.00
_cell.angle_beta   90.00
_cell.angle_gamma   90.00
#
_symmetry.space_group_name_H-M   'P 1'
#
loop_
_entity.id
_entity.type
_entity.pdbx_description
1 polymer ?
#
loop_
_entity_poly.entity_id
_entity_poly.type
_entity_poly.pdbx_seq_one_letter_code
_entity_poly.pdbx_strand_id
1 'polypeptide(L)'
;MEGWQRAFVLHSRPWSETSLMLDVFTEESGRVRLVAKGARSKRSTLKGALQPFTPLLLRFGGRGEVKTLRSAEAVSLALPLSGITLYSGLYINELLSRVLEYETRFSELFFDYLHCIQSLAGVTGTPEPALRRFELALLGHLGYGVNFTPLCG
;
A
#
# COMPACT_ATOMS: atom_id res chain seq x y z
N MET A 1 -11.58 15.06 -0.49
CA MET A 1 -10.29 15.60 -0.02
C MET A 1 -9.53 16.13 -1.22
N GLU A 2 -9.07 17.39 -1.19
CA GLU A 2 -8.39 18.02 -2.33
C GLU A 2 -6.85 18.02 -2.23
N GLY A 3 -6.31 17.62 -1.08
CA GLY A 3 -4.87 17.60 -0.80
C GLY A 3 -4.15 16.36 -1.30
N TRP A 4 -2.83 16.45 -1.36
CA TRP A 4 -1.93 15.33 -1.61
C TRP A 4 -1.95 14.35 -0.44
N GLN A 5 -1.93 13.05 -0.76
CA GLN A 5 -1.84 11.98 0.23
C GLN A 5 -0.69 11.04 -0.11
N ARG A 6 0.08 10.65 0.90
CA ARG A 6 1.07 9.58 0.77
C ARG A 6 0.36 8.26 0.54
N ALA A 7 0.86 7.47 -0.40
CA ALA A 7 0.24 6.22 -0.78
C ALA A 7 1.23 5.19 -1.33
N PHE A 8 0.81 3.93 -1.29
CA PHE A 8 1.38 2.82 -2.03
C PHE A 8 0.29 2.07 -2.80
N VAL A 9 0.65 1.56 -3.98
CA VAL A 9 -0.22 0.63 -4.71
C VAL A 9 -0.10 -0.75 -4.07
N LEU A 10 -1.22 -1.29 -3.59
CA LEU A 10 -1.29 -2.69 -3.14
C LEU A 10 -1.47 -3.63 -4.33
N HIS A 11 -2.37 -3.26 -5.24
CA HIS A 11 -2.70 -4.04 -6.42
C HIS A 11 -3.12 -3.15 -7.59
N SER A 12 -2.82 -3.58 -8.81
CA SER A 12 -3.18 -2.88 -10.05
C SER A 12 -3.64 -3.89 -11.10
N ARG A 13 -4.75 -3.57 -11.78
CA ARG A 13 -5.28 -4.39 -12.88
C ARG A 13 -5.88 -3.53 -13.99
N PRO A 14 -5.93 -4.03 -15.24
CA PRO A 14 -6.71 -3.38 -16.29
C PRO A 14 -8.16 -3.15 -15.89
N TRP A 15 -8.69 -1.95 -16.16
CA TRP A 15 -10.10 -1.61 -15.95
C TRP A 15 -10.85 -1.42 -17.28
N SER A 16 -10.21 -0.74 -18.22
CA SER A 16 -10.68 -0.57 -19.60
C SER A 16 -9.48 -0.60 -20.53
N GLU A 17 -9.70 -0.41 -21.84
CA GLU A 17 -8.61 -0.31 -22.83
C GLU A 17 -7.53 0.69 -22.39
N THR A 18 -7.92 1.84 -21.84
CA THR A 18 -7.00 2.93 -21.50
C THR A 18 -6.79 3.15 -20.00
N SER A 19 -7.58 2.50 -19.13
CA SER A 19 -7.60 2.80 -17.68
C SER A 19 -7.12 1.64 -16.80
N LEU A 20 -6.52 1.97 -15.66
CA LEU A 20 -6.17 1.01 -14.60
C LEU A 20 -7.14 1.15 -13.41
N MET A 21 -7.47 0.02 -12.80
CA MET A 21 -8.05 -0.07 -11.47
C MET A 21 -6.91 -0.29 -10.49
N LEU A 22 -6.84 0.54 -9.45
CA LEU A 22 -5.83 0.48 -8.40
C LEU A 22 -6.52 0.22 -7.07
N ASP A 23 -5.93 -0.65 -6.27
CA ASP A 23 -6.17 -0.72 -4.83
C ASP A 23 -4.95 -0.06 -4.17
N VAL A 24 -5.17 1.03 -3.45
CA VAL A 24 -4.09 1.82 -2.85
C VAL A 24 -4.26 1.90 -1.35
N PHE A 25 -3.15 1.82 -0.63
CA PHE A 25 -3.11 2.13 0.79
C PHE A 25 -2.58 3.55 0.96
N THR A 26 -3.41 4.43 1.52
CA THR A 26 -3.11 5.84 1.75
C THR A 26 -3.02 6.08 3.25
N GLU A 27 -2.15 7.00 3.65
CA GLU A 27 -2.00 7.34 5.06
C GLU A 27 -3.27 7.97 5.65
N GLU A 28 -3.87 8.93 4.94
CA GLU A 28 -4.92 9.79 5.48
C GLU A 28 -6.33 9.22 5.24
N SER A 29 -6.54 8.52 4.11
CA SER A 29 -7.85 7.93 3.76
C SER A 29 -7.88 6.41 3.90
N GLY A 30 -6.81 5.78 4.40
CA GLY A 30 -6.74 4.32 4.48
C GLY A 30 -6.70 3.63 3.13
N ARG A 31 -7.30 2.45 3.04
CA ARG A 31 -7.39 1.68 1.80
C ARG A 31 -8.47 2.26 0.89
N VAL A 32 -8.13 2.58 -0.35
CA VAL A 32 -9.02 3.23 -1.32
C VAL A 32 -8.91 2.57 -2.68
N ARG A 33 -10.05 2.39 -3.37
CA ARG A 33 -10.08 1.94 -4.75
C ARG A 33 -10.11 3.12 -5.72
N LEU A 34 -9.17 3.15 -6.67
CA LEU A 34 -9.02 4.25 -7.63
C LEU A 34 -9.09 3.77 -9.08
N VAL A 35 -9.68 4.59 -9.95
CA VAL A 35 -9.51 4.45 -11.40
C VAL A 35 -8.55 5.52 -11.91
N ALA A 36 -7.48 5.08 -12.55
CA ALA A 36 -6.50 5.91 -13.24
C ALA A 36 -6.80 5.92 -14.75
N LYS A 37 -7.50 6.97 -15.20
CA LYS A 37 -7.89 7.15 -16.61
C LYS A 37 -6.66 7.42 -17.48
N GLY A 38 -6.59 6.78 -18.64
CA GLY A 38 -5.47 6.97 -19.58
C GLY A 38 -4.14 6.35 -19.16
N ALA A 39 -4.05 5.77 -17.95
CA ALA A 39 -2.82 5.23 -17.39
C ALA A 39 -2.22 4.08 -18.22
N ARG A 40 -3.01 3.37 -19.03
CA ARG A 40 -2.54 2.30 -19.92
C ARG A 40 -2.09 2.79 -21.31
N SER A 41 -2.30 4.06 -21.64
CA SER A 41 -1.94 4.59 -22.97
C SER A 41 -0.43 4.56 -23.20
N LYS A 42 0.01 4.41 -24.46
CA LYS A 42 1.43 4.27 -24.83
C LYS A 42 2.32 5.45 -24.37
N ARG A 43 1.74 6.65 -24.23
CA ARG A 43 2.45 7.88 -23.83
C ARG A 43 2.31 8.19 -22.33
N SER A 44 1.67 7.31 -21.55
CA SER A 44 1.40 7.55 -20.14
C SER A 44 2.65 7.38 -19.29
N THR A 45 3.10 8.46 -18.65
CA THR A 45 4.12 8.44 -17.60
C THR A 45 3.59 7.79 -16.30
N LEU A 46 2.27 7.79 -16.11
CA LEU A 46 1.62 7.20 -14.92
C LEU A 46 1.81 5.68 -14.84
N LYS A 47 1.97 4.98 -15.97
CA LYS A 47 2.08 3.51 -15.97
C LYS A 47 3.29 3.02 -15.18
N GLY A 48 4.42 3.73 -15.29
CA GLY A 48 5.65 3.41 -14.59
C GLY A 48 5.61 3.78 -13.11
N ALA A 49 4.93 4.88 -12.76
CA ALA A 49 4.82 5.33 -11.37
C ALA A 49 3.84 4.46 -10.54
N LEU A 50 2.72 4.03 -11.14
CA LEU A 50 1.64 3.29 -10.47
C LEU A 50 1.96 1.79 -10.30
N GLN A 51 3.14 1.49 -9.76
CA GLN A 51 3.61 0.14 -9.45
C GLN A 51 3.63 -0.08 -7.92
N PRO A 52 3.49 -1.34 -7.46
CA PRO A 52 3.74 -1.68 -6.07
C PRO A 52 5.13 -1.23 -5.59
N PHE A 53 5.26 -0.96 -4.30
CA PHE A 53 6.51 -0.58 -3.63
C PHE A 53 7.14 0.75 -4.09
N THR A 54 6.45 1.52 -4.93
CA THR A 54 6.79 2.92 -5.24
C THR A 54 6.09 3.85 -4.26
N PRO A 55 6.83 4.69 -3.51
CA PRO A 55 6.23 5.73 -2.69
C PRO A 55 5.58 6.81 -3.56
N LEU A 56 4.30 7.07 -3.36
CA LEU A 56 3.51 7.98 -4.18
C LEU A 56 2.90 9.12 -3.35
N LEU A 57 2.76 10.27 -3.98
CA LEU A 57 1.79 11.30 -3.61
C LEU A 57 0.63 11.22 -4.59
N LEU A 58 -0.59 11.08 -4.09
CA LEU A 58 -1.81 10.99 -4.91
C LEU A 58 -2.78 12.12 -4.57
N ARG A 59 -3.49 12.62 -5.58
CA ARG A 59 -4.75 13.35 -5.41
C ARG A 59 -5.84 12.57 -6.11
N PHE A 60 -6.97 12.38 -5.44
CA PHE A 60 -8.11 11.66 -5.99
C PHE A 60 -9.41 12.22 -5.42
N GLY A 61 -10.53 11.93 -6.07
CA GLY A 61 -11.83 12.37 -5.60
C GLY A 61 -12.98 11.61 -6.25
N GLY A 62 -14.16 11.73 -5.65
CA GLY A 62 -15.35 10.98 -6.03
C GLY A 62 -16.20 10.67 -4.80
N ARG A 63 -17.50 10.49 -4.99
CA ARG A 63 -18.45 10.18 -3.91
C ARG A 63 -18.78 8.69 -3.78
N GLY A 64 -18.45 7.87 -4.80
CA GLY A 64 -18.67 6.42 -4.77
C GLY A 64 -17.49 5.65 -4.21
N GLU A 65 -17.68 4.33 -4.09
CA GLU A 65 -16.66 3.36 -3.62
C GLU A 65 -15.37 3.37 -4.45
N VAL A 66 -15.50 3.71 -5.75
CA VAL A 66 -14.38 3.87 -6.66
C VAL A 66 -14.17 5.35 -6.93
N LYS A 67 -13.03 5.89 -6.48
CA LYS A 67 -12.67 7.28 -6.71
C LYS A 67 -11.85 7.42 -8.00
N THR A 68 -11.82 8.61 -8.58
CA THR A 68 -11.01 8.89 -9.77
C THR A 68 -9.67 9.49 -9.35
N LEU A 69 -8.58 8.91 -9.83
CA LEU A 69 -7.23 9.46 -9.68
C LEU A 69 -7.13 10.77 -10.49
N ARG A 70 -6.76 11.87 -9.83
CA ARG A 70 -6.57 13.19 -10.44
C ARG A 70 -5.10 13.44 -10.79
N SER A 71 -4.19 13.10 -9.89
CA SER A 71 -2.73 13.20 -10.10
C SER A 71 -1.98 12.16 -9.29
N ALA A 72 -0.83 11.74 -9.79
CA ALA A 72 0.11 10.87 -9.08
C ALA A 72 1.55 11.32 -9.34
N GLU A 73 2.33 11.42 -8.28
CA GLU A 73 3.75 11.74 -8.33
C GLU A 73 4.53 10.68 -7.54
N ALA A 74 5.56 10.12 -8.15
CA ALA A 74 6.49 9.23 -7.44
C ALA A 74 7.46 10.09 -6.63
N VAL A 75 7.50 9.88 -5.32
CA VAL A 75 8.42 10.61 -4.42
C VAL A 75 9.85 10.12 -4.63
N SER A 76 10.01 8.84 -4.92
CA SER A 76 11.28 8.20 -5.23
C SER A 76 11.09 7.09 -6.26
N LEU A 77 12.18 6.46 -6.67
CA LEU A 77 12.13 5.18 -7.35
C LEU A 77 11.48 4.11 -6.45
N ALA A 78 11.00 3.04 -7.09
CA ALA A 78 10.51 1.86 -6.39
C ALA A 78 11.59 1.29 -5.45
N LEU A 79 11.17 0.84 -4.27
CA LEU A 79 12.07 0.17 -3.35
C LEU A 79 12.56 -1.16 -3.98
N PRO A 80 13.88 -1.45 -3.96
CA PRO A 80 14.47 -2.53 -4.73
C PRO A 80 14.22 -3.91 -4.11
N LEU A 81 13.01 -4.44 -4.26
CA LEU A 81 12.68 -5.81 -3.84
C LEU A 81 12.96 -6.81 -4.96
N SER A 82 13.55 -7.95 -4.62
CA SER A 82 13.86 -9.01 -5.58
C SER A 82 13.87 -10.39 -4.90
N GLY A 83 13.67 -11.46 -5.69
CA GLY A 83 13.65 -12.82 -5.15
C GLY A 83 12.67 -12.99 -3.98
N ILE A 84 13.16 -13.53 -2.85
CA ILE A 84 12.32 -13.78 -1.67
C ILE A 84 11.72 -12.50 -1.06
N THR A 85 12.42 -11.36 -1.12
CA THR A 85 11.91 -10.11 -0.55
C THR A 85 10.80 -9.51 -1.40
N LEU A 86 10.82 -9.74 -2.72
CA LEU A 86 9.72 -9.38 -3.62
C LEU A 86 8.45 -10.16 -3.28
N TYR A 87 8.54 -11.49 -3.15
CA TYR A 87 7.39 -12.30 -2.76
C TYR A 87 6.89 -11.96 -1.35
N SER A 88 7.81 -11.62 -0.44
CA SER A 88 7.47 -11.15 0.91
C SER A 88 6.69 -9.83 0.88
N GLY A 89 7.11 -8.86 0.07
CA GLY A 89 6.36 -7.62 -0.12
C GLY A 89 4.99 -7.85 -0.76
N LEU A 90 4.90 -8.74 -1.75
CA LEU A 90 3.61 -9.11 -2.37
C LEU A 90 2.67 -9.77 -1.36
N TYR A 91 3.19 -10.66 -0.51
CA TYR A 91 2.45 -11.26 0.60
C TYR A 91 1.87 -10.20 1.54
N ILE A 92 2.67 -9.21 1.94
CA ILE A 92 2.20 -8.10 2.79
C ILE A 92 1.07 -7.31 2.09
N ASN A 93 1.21 -7.01 0.80
CA ASN A 93 0.15 -6.34 0.04
C ASN A 93 -1.14 -7.16 0.00
N GLU A 94 -1.02 -8.48 -0.19
CA GLU A 94 -2.15 -9.41 -0.24
C GLU A 94 -2.85 -9.52 1.12
N LEU A 95 -2.08 -9.54 2.20
CA LEU A 95 -2.58 -9.54 3.58
C LEU A 95 -3.42 -8.28 3.84
N LEU A 96 -2.85 -7.10 3.58
CA LEU A 96 -3.58 -5.82 3.70
C LEU A 96 -4.83 -5.80 2.82
N SER A 97 -4.74 -6.37 1.61
CA SER A 97 -5.87 -6.44 0.68
C SER A 97 -7.01 -7.35 1.16
N ARG A 98 -6.77 -8.24 2.12
CA ARG A 98 -7.81 -9.10 2.69
C ARG A 98 -8.41 -8.54 3.98
N VAL A 99 -7.59 -7.89 4.80
CA VAL A 99 -8.00 -7.55 6.17
C VAL A 99 -8.38 -6.09 6.37
N LEU A 100 -7.89 -5.17 5.53
CA LEU A 100 -8.22 -3.76 5.70
C LEU A 100 -9.58 -3.42 5.11
N GLU A 101 -10.40 -2.79 5.94
CA GLU A 101 -11.61 -2.09 5.53
C GLU A 101 -11.28 -0.90 4.61
N TYR A 102 -12.24 -0.57 3.74
CA TYR A 102 -12.10 0.57 2.84
C TYR A 102 -12.40 1.88 3.59
N GLU A 103 -11.63 2.93 3.24
CA GLU A 103 -11.83 4.32 3.68
C GLU A 103 -11.73 4.57 5.20
N THR A 104 -11.18 3.63 5.97
CA THR A 104 -10.83 3.79 7.39
C THR A 104 -9.37 4.22 7.53
N ARG A 105 -9.11 5.34 8.22
CA ARG A 105 -7.75 5.85 8.42
C ARG A 105 -6.92 4.93 9.34
N PHE A 106 -5.84 4.38 8.81
CA PHE A 106 -4.84 3.59 9.57
C PHE A 106 -3.44 4.21 9.44
N SER A 107 -3.26 5.42 9.99
CA SER A 107 -2.04 6.22 9.80
C SER A 107 -0.79 5.54 10.36
N GLU A 108 -0.87 4.95 11.56
CA GLU A 108 0.26 4.25 12.18
C GLU A 108 0.64 2.99 11.40
N LEU A 109 -0.36 2.18 11.00
CA LEU A 109 -0.14 1.00 10.15
C LEU A 109 0.48 1.37 8.79
N PHE A 110 0.19 2.56 8.25
CA PHE A 110 0.85 3.05 7.04
C PHE A 110 2.37 3.22 7.24
N PHE A 111 2.80 3.73 8.39
CA PHE A 111 4.22 3.81 8.73
C PHE A 111 4.82 2.42 9.04
N ASP A 112 4.08 1.53 9.69
CA ASP A 112 4.51 0.15 9.90
C ASP A 112 4.74 -0.57 8.56
N TYR A 113 3.83 -0.36 7.60
CA TYR A 113 3.98 -0.85 6.23
C TYR A 113 5.22 -0.26 5.55
N LEU A 114 5.40 1.06 5.61
CA LEU A 114 6.58 1.72 5.04
C LEU A 114 7.89 1.15 5.60
N HIS A 115 7.98 1.01 6.93
CA HIS A 115 9.14 0.43 7.59
C HIS A 115 9.36 -1.03 7.19
N CYS A 116 8.29 -1.81 7.02
CA CYS A 116 8.37 -3.19 6.54
C CYS A 116 9.00 -3.25 5.14
N ILE A 117 8.48 -2.48 4.17
CA ILE A 117 9.00 -2.49 2.79
C ILE A 117 10.45 -1.96 2.73
N GLN A 118 10.79 -0.93 3.52
CA GLN A 118 12.17 -0.45 3.63
C GLN A 118 13.11 -1.51 4.21
N SER A 119 12.66 -2.25 5.24
CA SER A 119 13.44 -3.34 5.83
C SER A 119 13.66 -4.47 4.83
N LEU A 120 12.63 -4.84 4.07
CA LEU A 120 12.73 -5.85 3.01
C LEU A 120 13.66 -5.42 1.87
N ALA A 121 13.76 -4.13 1.58
CA ALA A 121 14.67 -3.61 0.55
C ALA A 121 16.14 -3.59 0.99
N GLY A 122 16.40 -3.49 2.30
CA GLY A 122 17.76 -3.45 2.85
C GLY A 122 18.30 -4.79 3.35
N VAL A 123 17.48 -5.86 3.40
CA VAL A 123 17.87 -7.14 4.00
C VAL A 123 18.68 -8.00 3.03
N THR A 124 19.79 -8.56 3.53
CA THR A 124 20.63 -9.53 2.81
C THR A 124 20.42 -10.97 3.27
N GLY A 125 19.69 -11.15 4.39
CA GLY A 125 19.33 -12.44 4.99
C GLY A 125 17.84 -12.76 4.91
N THR A 126 17.30 -13.34 5.98
CA THR A 126 15.87 -13.71 6.04
C THR A 126 14.94 -12.49 6.14
N PRO A 127 13.84 -12.43 5.37
CA PRO A 127 12.83 -11.37 5.49
C PRO A 127 11.93 -11.52 6.72
N GLU A 128 11.96 -12.68 7.40
CA GLU A 128 11.02 -13.04 8.46
C GLU A 128 10.95 -12.04 9.63
N PRO A 129 12.04 -11.41 10.12
CA PRO A 129 11.93 -10.42 11.20
C PRO A 129 11.10 -9.21 10.80
N ALA A 130 11.21 -8.74 9.54
CA ALA A 130 10.42 -7.63 9.03
C ALA A 130 8.95 -8.02 8.87
N LEU A 131 8.69 -9.26 8.42
CA LEU A 131 7.33 -9.80 8.28
C LEU A 131 6.65 -9.95 9.64
N ARG A 132 7.28 -10.62 10.61
CA ARG A 132 6.70 -10.86 11.94
C ARG A 132 6.41 -9.56 12.69
N ARG A 133 7.30 -8.56 12.58
CA ARG A 133 7.07 -7.23 13.15
C ARG A 133 5.83 -6.58 12.55
N PHE A 134 5.68 -6.62 11.23
CA PHE A 134 4.53 -6.04 10.55
C PHE A 134 3.23 -6.76 10.88
N GLU A 135 3.22 -8.10 10.88
CA GLU A 135 2.02 -8.88 11.18
C GLU A 135 1.53 -8.64 12.62
N LEU A 136 2.43 -8.53 13.59
CA LEU A 136 2.08 -8.19 14.97
C LEU A 136 1.50 -6.79 15.07
N ALA A 137 2.09 -5.80 14.38
CA ALA A 137 1.53 -4.45 14.31
C ALA A 137 0.14 -4.47 13.68
N LEU A 138 -0.04 -5.19 12.57
CA LEU A 138 -1.33 -5.35 11.89
C LEU A 138 -2.38 -5.99 12.80
N LEU A 139 -2.06 -7.05 13.53
CA LEU A 139 -2.96 -7.67 14.51
C LEU A 139 -3.37 -6.68 15.62
N GLY A 140 -2.43 -5.84 16.07
CA GLY A 140 -2.72 -4.75 17.01
C GLY A 140 -3.75 -3.77 16.46
N HIS A 141 -3.57 -3.30 15.21
CA HIS A 141 -4.51 -2.39 14.53
C HIS A 141 -5.88 -3.04 14.23
N LEU A 142 -5.94 -4.36 14.08
CA LEU A 142 -7.19 -5.12 13.95
C LEU A 142 -7.90 -5.35 15.29
N GLY A 143 -7.33 -4.90 16.42
CA GLY A 143 -7.94 -4.99 17.73
C GLY A 143 -7.86 -6.38 18.38
N TYR A 144 -6.95 -7.24 17.94
CA TYR A 144 -6.84 -8.61 18.45
C TYR A 144 -6.40 -8.67 19.93
N GLY A 145 -5.78 -7.60 20.46
CA GLY A 145 -5.62 -7.38 21.90
C GLY A 145 -4.79 -8.42 22.65
N VAL A 146 -3.81 -9.05 21.98
CA VAL A 146 -3.00 -10.11 22.59
C VAL A 146 -2.17 -9.55 23.73
N ASN A 147 -2.32 -10.15 24.92
CA ASN A 147 -1.42 -9.89 26.02
C ASN A 147 -0.21 -10.83 25.93
N PHE A 148 0.96 -10.28 25.59
CA PHE A 148 2.21 -11.04 25.50
C PHE A 148 2.97 -11.14 26.84
N THR A 149 2.49 -10.45 27.88
CA THR A 149 3.06 -10.50 29.22
C THR A 149 2.14 -11.31 30.15
N PRO A 150 2.55 -12.51 30.60
CA PRO A 150 1.81 -13.22 31.62
C PRO A 150 2.13 -12.53 32.94
N LEU A 151 1.22 -11.68 33.43
CA LEU A 151 1.02 -11.29 34.84
C LEU A 151 0.10 -10.04 34.88
N CYS A 152 -1.20 -10.27 34.69
CA CYS A 152 -2.24 -9.39 35.22
C CYS A 152 -3.22 -10.29 35.97
N GLY A 153 -2.94 -10.49 37.26
CA GLY A 153 -3.81 -11.05 38.28
C GLY A 153 -3.60 -10.25 39.55
#